data_AF-A0A314XWJ1-F1
#
_entry.id   AF-A0A314XWJ1-F1
#
_cell.length_a   1.000
_cell.length_b   1.000
_cell.length_c   1.000
_cell.angle_alpha   90.00
_cell.angle_beta   90.00
_cell.angle_gamma   90.00
#
_symmetry.space_group_name_H-M   'P 1'
#
loop_
_entity.id
_entity.type
_entity.pdbx_description
1 polymer ?
#
loop_
_entity_poly.entity_id
_entity_poly.type
_entity_poly.pdbx_seq_one_letter_code
_entity_poly.pdbx_strand_id
1 'polypeptide(L)'
;MGGTILWQTFVLPDNHQKRGLYSGAAIWGSSPSIDVHRRHVCIATGNLYSVPENVTQCQENQTNNSTIPTHPDACVEPENHGNSILALDLDGGDIKWYRQLGGYDVWFVACYLNASNCPVGPNVDADFGEAPMMLRTYVNGTRRDIVVAVQKSGFAWALDRNNGSLVWSTEAGPGGIGGGGTWGAATDKKRVYTNIANLIARTSL
;
A
#
# COMPACT_ATOMS: atom_id res chain seq x y z
N MET A 1 -18.41 22.89 17.69
CA MET A 1 -17.03 22.48 17.35
C MET A 1 -16.81 22.84 15.88
N GLY A 2 -15.88 23.75 15.58
CA GLY A 2 -15.53 24.09 14.19
C GLY A 2 -14.54 23.07 13.65
N GLY A 3 -14.82 22.48 12.48
CA GLY A 3 -13.97 21.48 11.83
C GLY A 3 -12.72 22.09 11.17
N THR A 4 -11.91 22.81 11.95
CA THR A 4 -10.67 23.40 11.47
C THR A 4 -9.64 22.32 11.15
N ILE A 5 -9.06 22.37 9.96
CA ILE A 5 -7.97 21.48 9.56
C ILE A 5 -6.70 21.91 10.29
N LEU A 6 -6.08 21.00 11.04
CA LEU A 6 -4.82 21.24 11.75
C LEU A 6 -3.61 21.02 10.85
N TRP A 7 -3.63 19.96 10.05
CA TRP A 7 -2.62 19.62 9.07
C TRP A 7 -3.23 18.82 7.92
N GLN A 8 -2.53 18.81 6.80
CA GLN A 8 -2.87 18.05 5.60
C GLN A 8 -1.59 17.55 4.95
N THR A 9 -1.56 16.25 4.62
CA THR A 9 -0.41 15.59 3.99
C THR A 9 -0.89 14.86 2.75
N PHE A 10 -0.25 15.12 1.61
CA PHE A 10 -0.51 14.39 0.37
C PHE A 10 0.42 13.18 0.27
N VAL A 11 -0.09 12.08 -0.29
CA VAL A 11 0.65 10.82 -0.46
C VAL A 11 1.13 10.58 -1.89
N LEU A 12 0.92 11.58 -2.75
CA LEU A 12 1.36 11.60 -4.14
C LEU A 12 2.01 12.94 -4.45
N PRO A 13 2.90 13.01 -5.46
CA PRO A 13 3.48 14.27 -5.92
C PRO A 13 2.40 15.28 -6.34
N ASP A 14 2.68 16.57 -6.14
CA ASP A 14 1.79 17.63 -6.61
C ASP A 14 1.77 17.66 -8.14
N ASN A 15 0.58 17.50 -8.71
CA ASN A 15 0.37 17.59 -10.16
C ASN A 15 0.38 19.03 -10.68
N HIS A 16 0.46 20.03 -9.81
CA HIS A 16 0.40 21.45 -10.15
C HIS A 16 -0.82 21.78 -11.02
N GLN A 17 -1.97 21.19 -10.66
CA GLN A 17 -3.26 21.33 -11.35
C GLN A 17 -3.27 20.82 -12.81
N LYS A 18 -2.27 20.03 -13.23
CA LYS A 18 -2.22 19.40 -14.55
C LYS A 18 -2.90 18.03 -14.52
N ARG A 19 -3.54 17.70 -15.65
CA ARG A 19 -4.11 16.36 -15.90
C ARG A 19 -3.04 15.43 -16.49
N GLY A 20 -3.28 14.12 -16.42
CA GLY A 20 -2.38 13.11 -16.99
C GLY A 20 -1.13 12.82 -16.15
N LEU A 21 -1.15 13.22 -14.87
CA LEU A 21 -0.11 12.92 -13.89
C LEU A 21 -0.66 11.92 -12.86
N TYR A 22 -0.10 11.88 -11.65
CA TYR A 22 -0.48 10.89 -10.63
C TYR A 22 -1.94 11.03 -10.18
N SER A 23 -2.64 9.90 -10.04
CA SER A 23 -3.92 9.85 -9.34
C SER A 23 -4.09 8.49 -8.66
N GLY A 24 -5.01 8.37 -7.70
CA GLY A 24 -5.20 7.18 -6.88
C GLY A 24 -4.61 7.33 -5.48
N ALA A 25 -3.93 6.30 -4.99
CA ALA A 25 -3.37 6.18 -3.64
C ALA A 25 -4.39 6.48 -2.53
N ALA A 26 -5.64 6.06 -2.75
CA ALA A 26 -6.73 6.32 -1.82
C ALA A 26 -6.48 5.68 -0.44
N ILE A 27 -6.88 6.37 0.62
CA ILE A 27 -6.86 5.82 1.98
C ILE A 27 -8.23 5.19 2.24
N TRP A 28 -8.36 3.88 1.99
CA TRP A 28 -9.61 3.15 2.17
C TRP A 28 -9.88 2.77 3.63
N GLY A 29 -8.82 2.56 4.41
CA GLY A 29 -8.91 2.21 5.82
C GLY A 29 -9.51 3.34 6.65
N SER A 30 -10.73 3.14 7.17
CA SER A 30 -11.47 4.16 7.92
C SER A 30 -11.01 4.34 9.38
N SER A 31 -10.02 3.57 9.84
CA SER A 31 -9.54 3.57 11.22
C SER A 31 -8.00 3.60 11.33
N PRO A 32 -7.35 4.74 11.06
CA PRO A 32 -5.91 4.89 11.26
C PRO A 32 -5.47 4.45 12.67
N SER A 33 -4.38 3.69 12.76
CA SER A 33 -3.83 3.25 14.04
C SER A 33 -2.95 4.32 14.66
N ILE A 34 -3.14 4.63 15.95
CA ILE A 34 -2.38 5.69 16.65
C ILE A 34 -1.38 5.09 17.66
N ASP A 35 -0.09 5.25 17.43
CA ASP A 35 0.97 4.97 18.41
C ASP A 35 1.29 6.23 19.22
N VAL A 36 0.67 6.36 20.39
CA VAL A 36 0.84 7.52 21.28
C VAL A 36 2.27 7.68 21.81
N HIS A 37 3.03 6.60 21.93
CA HIS A 37 4.40 6.66 22.46
C HIS A 37 5.37 7.22 21.41
N ARG A 38 5.16 6.85 20.15
CA ARG A 38 5.94 7.36 19.02
C ARG A 38 5.37 8.63 18.41
N ARG A 39 4.17 9.03 18.82
CA ARG A 39 3.37 10.09 18.19
C ARG A 39 3.19 9.83 16.70
N HIS A 40 2.88 8.58 16.33
CA HIS A 40 2.66 8.18 14.95
C HIS A 40 1.17 7.89 14.68
N VAL A 41 0.68 8.32 13.53
CA VAL A 41 -0.57 7.86 12.92
C VAL A 41 -0.22 6.96 11.75
N CYS A 42 -0.54 5.67 11.86
CA CYS A 42 -0.28 4.69 10.83
C CYS A 42 -1.48 4.54 9.90
N ILE A 43 -1.24 4.66 8.59
CA ILE A 43 -2.22 4.51 7.51
C ILE A 43 -1.68 3.58 6.42
N ALA A 44 -2.54 3.12 5.53
CA ALA A 44 -2.14 2.46 4.30
C ALA A 44 -2.86 3.07 3.10
N THR A 45 -2.22 2.98 1.94
CA THR A 45 -2.65 3.65 0.70
C THR A 45 -2.93 2.66 -0.43
N GLY A 46 -3.84 3.09 -1.29
CA GLY A 46 -4.30 2.35 -2.44
C GLY A 46 -3.32 2.35 -3.62
N ASN A 47 -3.73 1.74 -4.72
CA ASN A 47 -3.00 1.71 -5.99
C ASN A 47 -3.16 3.04 -6.74
N LEU A 48 -2.42 3.19 -7.84
CA LEU A 48 -2.53 4.35 -8.71
C LEU A 48 -3.60 4.12 -9.79
N TYR A 49 -4.24 5.19 -10.26
CA TYR A 49 -5.17 5.16 -11.40
C TYR A 49 -4.55 5.77 -12.66
N SER A 50 -3.55 6.64 -12.49
CA SER A 50 -2.74 7.18 -13.57
C SER A 50 -1.36 7.54 -13.06
N VAL A 51 -0.39 7.56 -13.97
CA VAL A 51 0.99 7.96 -13.73
C VAL A 51 1.45 8.92 -14.84
N PRO A 52 2.47 9.75 -14.60
CA PRO A 52 3.07 10.57 -15.64
C PRO A 52 3.71 9.75 -16.77
N GLU A 53 3.85 10.36 -17.95
CA GLU A 53 4.37 9.71 -19.17
C GLU A 53 5.77 9.10 -19.01
N ASN A 54 6.68 9.76 -18.28
CA ASN A 54 8.03 9.23 -18.01
C ASN A 54 7.99 7.90 -17.23
N VAL A 55 7.01 7.74 -16.34
CA VAL A 55 6.82 6.55 -15.53
C VAL A 55 6.20 5.43 -16.37
N THR A 56 5.23 5.75 -17.23
CA THR A 56 4.69 4.81 -18.24
C THR A 56 5.80 4.28 -19.15
N GLN A 57 6.61 5.16 -19.72
CA GLN A 57 7.73 4.78 -20.60
C GLN A 57 8.80 3.96 -19.88
N CYS A 58 9.09 4.29 -18.62
CA CYS A 58 9.97 3.48 -17.78
C CYS A 58 9.45 2.04 -17.68
N GLN A 59 8.15 1.89 -17.37
CA GLN A 59 7.52 0.59 -17.20
C GLN A 59 7.53 -0.24 -18.50
N GLU A 60 7.20 0.38 -19.63
CA GLU A 60 7.27 -0.26 -20.95
C GLU A 60 8.67 -0.78 -21.27
N ASN A 61 9.70 0.01 -20.97
CA ASN A 61 11.09 -0.38 -21.19
C ASN A 61 11.52 -1.55 -20.29
N GLN A 62 11.08 -1.58 -19.02
CA GLN A 62 11.35 -2.70 -18.12
C GLN A 62 10.69 -3.99 -18.60
N THR A 63 9.41 -3.93 -19.02
CA THR A 63 8.67 -5.09 -19.51
C THR A 63 9.30 -5.69 -20.77
N ASN A 64 9.78 -4.84 -21.68
CA ASN A 64 10.46 -5.29 -22.91
C ASN A 64 11.83 -5.95 -22.65
N ASN A 65 12.47 -5.68 -21.50
CA ASN A 65 13.82 -6.15 -21.20
C ASN A 65 13.86 -7.45 -20.36
N SER A 66 12.69 -8.08 -20.09
CA SER A 66 12.56 -9.33 -19.31
C SER A 66 13.30 -9.36 -17.97
N THR A 67 13.61 -8.19 -17.40
CA THR A 67 14.29 -8.12 -16.11
C THR A 67 13.28 -8.33 -15.00
N ILE A 68 13.56 -9.31 -14.13
CA ILE A 68 12.83 -9.58 -12.89
C ILE A 68 12.55 -8.25 -12.17
N PRO A 69 11.33 -8.01 -11.65
CA PRO A 69 11.03 -6.80 -10.89
C PRO A 69 12.06 -6.61 -9.78
N THR A 70 12.87 -5.56 -9.87
CA THR A 70 13.82 -5.22 -8.82
C THR A 70 13.06 -4.57 -7.67
N HIS A 71 13.45 -4.87 -6.43
CA HIS A 71 13.00 -4.11 -5.26
C HIS A 71 14.15 -3.25 -4.74
N PRO A 72 14.00 -1.91 -4.67
CA PRO A 72 12.83 -1.12 -5.09
C PRO A 72 12.64 -1.10 -6.62
N ASP A 73 11.39 -0.89 -7.04
CA ASP A 73 11.01 -0.80 -8.45
C ASP A 73 11.57 0.51 -9.02
N ALA A 74 12.38 0.42 -10.07
CA ALA A 74 13.06 1.58 -10.62
C ALA A 74 12.11 2.58 -11.32
N CYS A 75 10.87 2.20 -11.61
CA CYS A 75 9.86 3.08 -12.19
C CYS A 75 8.96 3.76 -11.14
N VAL A 76 9.15 3.47 -9.85
CA VAL A 76 8.41 4.15 -8.79
C VAL A 76 9.23 5.31 -8.25
N GLU A 77 8.71 6.52 -8.43
CA GLU A 77 9.32 7.74 -7.93
C GLU A 77 9.27 7.84 -6.38
N PRO A 78 10.28 8.45 -5.72
CA PRO A 78 10.36 8.45 -4.25
C PRO A 78 9.17 9.05 -3.52
N GLU A 79 8.59 10.13 -4.06
CA GLU A 79 7.46 10.86 -3.47
C GLU A 79 6.09 10.23 -3.81
N ASN A 80 6.08 9.12 -4.55
CA ASN A 80 4.89 8.32 -4.77
C ASN A 80 4.72 7.30 -3.65
N HIS A 81 3.77 7.57 -2.76
CA HIS A 81 3.44 6.69 -1.64
C HIS A 81 2.16 5.88 -1.87
N GLY A 82 1.83 5.53 -3.12
CA GLY A 82 0.85 4.47 -3.41
C GLY A 82 1.34 3.10 -2.91
N ASN A 83 0.41 2.16 -2.71
CA ASN A 83 0.69 0.80 -2.25
C ASN A 83 1.60 0.73 -1.02
N SER A 84 1.39 1.61 -0.05
CA SER A 84 2.31 1.81 1.06
C SER A 84 1.62 1.68 2.40
N ILE A 85 2.39 1.27 3.41
CA ILE A 85 2.08 1.56 4.81
C ILE A 85 2.95 2.75 5.21
N LEU A 86 2.33 3.76 5.85
CA LEU A 86 3.00 4.99 6.28
C LEU A 86 2.79 5.23 7.77
N ALA A 87 3.73 5.94 8.38
CA ALA A 87 3.53 6.63 9.66
C ALA A 87 3.65 8.14 9.48
N LEU A 88 2.62 8.87 9.90
CA LEU A 88 2.60 10.32 9.96
C LEU A 88 2.86 10.78 11.39
N ASP A 89 3.48 11.96 11.55
CA ASP A 89 3.56 12.66 12.82
C ASP A 89 2.15 13.03 13.29
N LEU A 90 1.83 12.73 14.55
CA LEU A 90 0.50 12.97 15.11
C LEU A 90 0.14 14.47 15.18
N ASP A 91 1.13 15.35 15.36
CA ASP A 91 0.90 16.78 15.56
C ASP A 91 1.02 17.56 14.25
N GLY A 92 1.99 17.22 13.42
CA GLY A 92 2.32 17.95 12.19
C GLY A 92 1.85 17.29 10.90
N GLY A 93 1.54 15.99 10.92
CA GLY A 93 1.18 15.23 9.73
C GLY A 93 2.36 14.82 8.84
N ASP A 94 3.59 15.20 9.17
CA ASP A 94 4.78 14.85 8.37
C ASP A 94 4.97 13.34 8.27
N ILE A 95 5.32 12.84 7.08
CA ILE A 95 5.66 11.41 6.90
C ILE A 95 6.97 11.12 7.63
N LYS A 96 6.92 10.29 8.68
CA LYS A 96 8.11 9.85 9.43
C LYS A 96 8.82 8.69 8.76
N TRP A 97 8.05 7.77 8.19
CA TRP A 97 8.53 6.68 7.35
C TRP A 97 7.38 6.17 6.49
N TYR A 98 7.73 5.55 5.37
CA TYR A 98 6.81 4.77 4.55
C TYR A 98 7.52 3.53 4.02
N ARG A 99 6.72 2.53 3.65
CA ARG A 99 7.21 1.35 2.95
C ARG A 99 6.21 1.00 1.86
N GLN A 100 6.62 1.19 0.62
CA GLN A 100 5.88 0.68 -0.52
C GLN A 100 6.08 -0.83 -0.66
N LEU A 101 5.00 -1.54 -0.98
CA LEU A 101 4.92 -2.98 -1.08
C LEU A 101 4.17 -3.32 -2.38
N GLY A 102 4.78 -4.09 -3.27
CA GLY A 102 4.16 -4.48 -4.56
C GLY A 102 4.60 -3.67 -5.79
N GLY A 103 5.28 -2.53 -5.63
CA GLY A 103 5.86 -1.77 -6.75
C GLY A 103 4.83 -1.08 -7.64
N TYR A 104 5.11 -0.98 -8.94
CA TYR A 104 4.22 -0.36 -9.93
C TYR A 104 2.88 -1.11 -10.02
N ASP A 105 1.78 -0.40 -9.71
CA ASP A 105 0.42 -0.90 -9.84
C ASP A 105 -0.52 0.23 -10.25
N VAL A 106 -0.87 0.24 -11.54
CA VAL A 106 -1.87 1.15 -12.09
C VAL A 106 -3.11 0.33 -12.42
N TRP A 107 -4.13 0.44 -11.56
CA TRP A 107 -5.31 -0.39 -11.64
C TRP A 107 -6.60 0.41 -11.45
N PHE A 108 -7.59 0.15 -12.30
CA PHE A 108 -8.96 0.63 -12.14
C PHE A 108 -9.89 -0.34 -12.84
N VAL A 109 -11.18 -0.27 -12.54
CA VAL A 109 -12.18 -1.26 -13.03
C VAL A 109 -12.13 -1.46 -14.55
N ALA A 110 -11.83 -0.42 -15.33
CA ALA A 110 -11.74 -0.56 -16.78
C ALA A 110 -10.55 -1.42 -17.25
N CYS A 111 -9.47 -1.55 -16.46
CA CYS A 111 -8.37 -2.50 -16.71
C CYS A 111 -8.85 -3.94 -16.70
N TYR A 112 -9.71 -4.24 -15.73
CA TYR A 112 -10.29 -5.56 -15.60
C TYR A 112 -11.28 -5.85 -16.75
N LEU A 113 -12.11 -4.87 -17.11
CA LEU A 113 -13.09 -5.04 -18.19
C LEU A 113 -12.44 -5.15 -19.58
N ASN A 114 -11.34 -4.44 -19.81
CA ASN A 114 -10.57 -4.53 -21.04
C ASN A 114 -9.11 -4.09 -20.80
N ALA A 115 -8.19 -5.05 -20.91
CA ALA A 115 -6.76 -4.81 -20.67
C ALA A 115 -6.17 -3.71 -21.57
N SER A 116 -6.71 -3.51 -22.78
CA SER A 116 -6.25 -2.44 -23.69
C SER A 116 -6.53 -1.02 -23.19
N ASN A 117 -7.38 -0.86 -22.17
CA ASN A 117 -7.63 0.45 -21.56
C ASN A 117 -6.58 0.85 -20.53
N CYS A 118 -5.61 -0.03 -20.23
CA CYS A 118 -4.68 0.19 -19.13
C CYS A 118 -3.24 0.34 -19.57
N PRO A 119 -2.46 1.15 -18.83
CA PRO A 119 -1.04 1.25 -19.06
C PRO A 119 -0.39 -0.13 -19.00
N VAL A 120 0.75 -0.27 -19.66
CA VAL A 120 1.58 -1.46 -19.49
C VAL A 120 1.95 -1.59 -18.01
N GLY A 121 1.80 -2.79 -17.47
CA GLY A 121 2.13 -3.09 -16.09
C GLY A 121 1.64 -4.45 -15.67
N PRO A 122 2.02 -4.94 -14.48
CA PRO A 122 1.40 -6.11 -13.89
C PRO A 122 -0.07 -5.84 -13.51
N ASN A 123 -0.45 -4.58 -13.20
CA ASN A 123 -1.82 -4.09 -12.96
C ASN A 123 -2.67 -5.05 -12.12
N VAL A 124 -2.12 -5.47 -10.98
CA VAL A 124 -2.59 -6.63 -10.21
C VAL A 124 -3.65 -6.30 -9.16
N ASP A 125 -3.92 -5.01 -8.90
CA ASP A 125 -4.75 -4.57 -7.76
C ASP A 125 -4.22 -5.13 -6.43
N ALA A 126 -2.94 -4.86 -6.17
CA ALA A 126 -2.25 -5.29 -4.97
C ALA A 126 -2.08 -4.12 -4.01
N ASP A 127 -3.11 -3.31 -3.76
CA ASP A 127 -3.02 -2.21 -2.81
C ASP A 127 -3.56 -2.56 -1.43
N PHE A 128 -3.56 -1.57 -0.54
CA PHE A 128 -4.15 -1.72 0.78
C PHE A 128 -5.57 -1.16 0.80
N GLY A 129 -6.54 -2.08 0.91
CA GLY A 129 -7.97 -1.77 1.10
C GLY A 129 -8.38 -1.64 2.57
N GLU A 130 -7.42 -1.63 3.50
CA GLU A 130 -7.69 -1.65 4.93
C GLU A 130 -6.72 -0.80 5.75
N ALA A 131 -7.09 -0.48 6.99
CA ALA A 131 -6.24 0.23 7.91
C ALA A 131 -5.23 -0.70 8.59
N PRO A 132 -3.97 -0.27 8.81
CA PRO A 132 -3.00 -1.07 9.53
C PRO A 132 -3.39 -1.26 11.00
N MET A 133 -3.09 -2.44 11.54
CA MET A 133 -3.23 -2.79 12.95
C MET A 133 -1.89 -2.75 13.67
N MET A 134 -1.86 -2.45 14.97
CA MET A 134 -0.62 -2.52 15.76
C MET A 134 -0.55 -3.76 16.64
N LEU A 135 0.59 -4.45 16.59
CA LEU A 135 0.86 -5.64 17.38
C LEU A 135 2.23 -5.54 18.07
N ARG A 136 2.46 -6.46 19.00
CA ARG A 136 3.75 -6.68 19.62
C ARG A 136 4.10 -8.15 19.50
N THR A 137 5.27 -8.44 18.94
CA THR A 137 5.75 -9.80 18.72
C THR A 137 7.16 -9.97 19.27
N TYR A 138 7.65 -11.21 19.29
CA TYR A 138 9.04 -11.53 19.56
C TYR A 138 9.64 -12.20 18.33
N VAL A 139 10.69 -11.59 17.77
CA VAL A 139 11.46 -12.14 16.65
C VAL A 139 12.85 -12.45 17.16
N ASN A 140 13.25 -13.72 17.10
CA ASN A 140 14.54 -14.20 17.65
C ASN A 140 14.78 -13.76 19.10
N GLY A 141 13.76 -13.87 19.95
CA GLY A 141 13.82 -13.47 21.36
C GLY A 141 13.79 -11.96 21.61
N THR A 142 13.84 -11.13 20.56
CA THR A 142 13.78 -9.67 20.69
C THR A 142 12.35 -9.17 20.52
N ARG A 143 11.86 -8.38 21.49
CA ARG A 143 10.55 -7.73 21.41
C ARG A 143 10.52 -6.73 20.27
N ARG A 144 9.57 -6.87 19.35
CA ARG A 144 9.32 -5.94 18.25
C ARG A 144 7.92 -5.36 18.35
N ASP A 145 7.86 -4.06 18.19
CA ASP A 145 6.63 -3.29 18.07
C ASP A 145 6.34 -3.14 16.58
N ILE A 146 5.29 -3.81 16.09
CA ILE A 146 5.02 -3.90 14.66
C ILE A 146 3.66 -3.31 14.28
N VAL A 147 3.55 -2.93 13.02
CA VAL A 147 2.29 -2.57 12.37
C VAL A 147 2.06 -3.54 11.22
N VAL A 148 0.82 -3.99 11.06
CA VAL A 148 0.44 -5.04 10.13
C VAL A 148 -0.74 -4.60 9.29
N ALA A 149 -0.68 -4.80 7.99
CA ALA A 149 -1.83 -4.69 7.10
C ALA A 149 -1.80 -5.86 6.10
N VAL A 150 -2.99 -6.30 5.68
CA VAL A 150 -3.18 -7.32 4.66
C VAL A 150 -3.53 -6.62 3.36
N GLN A 151 -2.77 -6.93 2.33
CA GLN A 151 -2.89 -6.35 1.00
C GLN A 151 -3.92 -7.12 0.18
N LYS A 152 -4.50 -6.50 -0.85
CA LYS A 152 -5.39 -7.16 -1.80
C LYS A 152 -4.73 -8.32 -2.57
N SER A 153 -3.39 -8.37 -2.59
CA SER A 153 -2.61 -9.52 -3.07
C SER A 153 -2.77 -10.78 -2.20
N GLY A 154 -3.32 -10.63 -0.99
CA GLY A 154 -3.47 -11.68 0.01
C GLY A 154 -2.29 -11.81 0.97
N PHE A 155 -1.25 -10.99 0.81
CA PHE A 155 -0.12 -10.96 1.73
C PHE A 155 -0.40 -10.09 2.95
N ALA A 156 -0.17 -10.66 4.14
CA ALA A 156 -0.03 -9.92 5.38
C ALA A 156 1.41 -9.43 5.53
N TRP A 157 1.59 -8.13 5.71
CA TRP A 157 2.89 -7.48 5.83
C TRP A 157 3.07 -6.89 7.21
N ALA A 158 4.17 -7.22 7.89
CA ALA A 158 4.52 -6.66 9.18
C ALA A 158 5.77 -5.80 9.12
N LEU A 159 5.63 -4.55 9.54
CA LEU A 159 6.70 -3.57 9.55
C LEU A 159 7.04 -3.10 10.97
N ASP A 160 8.30 -2.76 11.21
CA ASP A 160 8.73 -2.15 12.48
C ASP A 160 8.16 -0.73 12.60
N ARG A 161 7.53 -0.42 13.73
CA ARG A 161 6.85 0.88 13.94
C ARG A 161 7.78 2.08 14.04
N ASN A 162 9.08 1.89 14.22
CA ASN A 162 10.03 2.99 14.30
C ASN A 162 10.48 3.48 12.93
N ASN A 163 10.65 2.58 11.96
CA ASN A 163 11.33 2.90 10.70
C ASN A 163 10.71 2.23 9.44
N GLY A 164 9.61 1.49 9.58
CA GLY A 164 8.95 0.84 8.45
C GLY A 164 9.72 -0.35 7.85
N SER A 165 10.80 -0.82 8.49
CA SER A 165 11.55 -1.98 8.00
C SER A 165 10.70 -3.25 8.05
N LEU A 166 10.82 -4.09 7.03
CA LEU A 166 10.10 -5.35 6.94
C LEU A 166 10.56 -6.30 8.04
N VAL A 167 9.62 -6.79 8.86
CA VAL A 167 9.87 -7.77 9.92
C VAL A 167 9.52 -9.18 9.43
N TRP A 168 8.34 -9.33 8.84
CA TRP A 168 7.92 -10.57 8.18
C TRP A 168 6.83 -10.28 7.15
N SER A 169 6.64 -11.23 6.24
CA SER A 169 5.50 -11.31 5.33
C SER A 169 4.93 -12.72 5.34
N THR A 170 3.63 -12.86 5.15
CA THR A 170 2.96 -14.17 5.11
C THR A 170 1.81 -14.11 4.12
N GLU A 171 1.73 -15.10 3.22
CA GLU A 171 0.55 -15.29 2.39
C GLU A 171 -0.60 -15.76 3.27
N ALA A 172 -1.60 -14.91 3.50
CA ALA A 172 -2.78 -15.22 4.30
C ALA A 172 -3.85 -15.94 3.46
N GLY A 173 -3.80 -15.77 2.15
CA GLY A 173 -4.64 -16.42 1.17
C GLY A 173 -4.38 -15.84 -0.23
N PRO A 174 -5.11 -16.31 -1.26
CA PRO A 174 -4.98 -15.77 -2.59
C PRO A 174 -5.50 -14.32 -2.65
N GLY A 175 -4.89 -13.50 -3.49
CA GLY A 175 -5.50 -12.24 -3.92
C GLY A 175 -6.70 -12.46 -4.85
N GLY A 176 -7.19 -11.38 -5.44
CA GLY A 176 -8.22 -11.43 -6.47
C GLY A 176 -8.79 -10.05 -6.77
N ILE A 177 -9.59 -9.95 -7.83
CA ILE A 177 -10.18 -8.69 -8.30
C ILE A 177 -11.13 -8.07 -7.27
N GLY A 178 -11.73 -8.90 -6.40
CA GLY A 178 -12.55 -8.45 -5.27
C GLY A 178 -11.74 -7.88 -4.10
N GLY A 179 -10.41 -8.00 -4.15
CA GLY A 179 -9.48 -7.33 -3.25
C GLY A 179 -9.03 -8.08 -2.02
N GLY A 180 -8.63 -9.36 -2.13
CA GLY A 180 -7.89 -10.12 -1.11
C GLY A 180 -8.11 -9.65 0.34
N GLY A 181 -7.07 -9.16 1.01
CA GLY A 181 -7.23 -8.44 2.28
C GLY A 181 -7.84 -7.06 2.08
N THR A 182 -9.08 -6.86 2.53
CA THR A 182 -9.80 -5.58 2.43
C THR A 182 -10.87 -5.47 3.51
N TRP A 183 -11.36 -4.25 3.76
CA TRP A 183 -12.40 -3.93 4.75
C TRP A 183 -12.02 -4.14 6.22
N GLY A 184 -10.79 -4.56 6.50
CA GLY A 184 -10.21 -4.59 7.84
C GLY A 184 -9.92 -5.99 8.37
N ALA A 185 -8.74 -6.12 8.97
CA ALA A 185 -8.35 -7.25 9.79
C ALA A 185 -8.60 -6.99 11.29
N ALA A 186 -8.52 -8.05 12.09
CA ALA A 186 -8.59 -8.00 13.55
C ALA A 186 -7.38 -8.68 14.20
N THR A 187 -7.09 -8.33 15.44
CA THR A 187 -6.01 -8.95 16.23
C THR A 187 -6.36 -9.10 17.69
N ASP A 188 -5.93 -10.22 18.29
CA ASP A 188 -5.89 -10.43 19.75
C ASP A 188 -4.55 -9.97 20.37
N LYS A 189 -3.76 -9.20 19.60
CA LYS A 189 -2.37 -8.75 19.86
C LYS A 189 -1.31 -9.85 19.77
N LYS A 190 -1.68 -11.08 19.41
CA LYS A 190 -0.76 -12.20 19.15
C LYS A 190 -0.88 -12.75 17.73
N ARG A 191 -2.09 -12.73 17.18
CA ARG A 191 -2.46 -13.25 15.86
C ARG A 191 -3.18 -12.20 15.05
N VAL A 192 -3.14 -12.37 13.75
CA VAL A 192 -3.88 -11.56 12.77
C VAL A 192 -4.99 -12.44 12.22
N TYR A 193 -6.21 -11.90 12.20
CA TYR A 193 -7.40 -12.52 11.65
C TYR A 193 -7.87 -11.63 10.50
N THR A 194 -7.87 -12.16 9.29
CA THR A 194 -8.24 -11.40 8.09
C THR A 194 -9.26 -12.16 7.28
N ASN A 195 -10.12 -11.43 6.59
CA ASN A 195 -10.88 -11.95 5.47
C ASN A 195 -10.00 -11.98 4.20
N ILE A 196 -10.42 -12.80 3.25
CA ILE A 196 -9.87 -12.86 1.90
C ILE A 196 -11.05 -12.76 0.93
N ALA A 197 -11.18 -11.62 0.25
CA ALA A 197 -12.19 -11.32 -0.75
C ALA A 197 -11.70 -11.68 -2.17
N ASN A 198 -11.53 -12.97 -2.43
CA ASN A 198 -10.96 -13.48 -3.68
C ASN A 198 -12.03 -13.82 -4.75
N LEU A 199 -12.97 -12.90 -4.99
CA LEU A 199 -13.97 -13.09 -6.04
C LEU A 199 -13.30 -13.22 -7.42
N ILE A 200 -13.66 -14.30 -8.14
CA ILE A 200 -13.14 -14.78 -9.43
C ILE A 200 -11.77 -15.48 -9.31
N ALA A 201 -11.74 -16.75 -9.74
CA ALA A 201 -10.81 -17.79 -9.32
C ALA A 201 -9.39 -17.71 -9.91
N ARG A 202 -8.42 -18.18 -9.11
CA ARG A 202 -7.08 -18.71 -9.45
C ARG A 202 -6.51 -18.28 -10.81
N THR A 203 -5.52 -17.40 -10.79
CA THR A 203 -4.32 -17.61 -11.60
C THR A 203 -3.25 -18.18 -10.68
N SER A 204 -3.08 -19.51 -10.72
CA SER A 204 -1.84 -20.12 -10.27
C SER A 204 -0.71 -19.46 -11.06
N LEU A 205 0.34 -18.98 -10.37
CA LEU A 205 1.64 -18.73 -10.99
C LEU A 205 2.17 -20.01 -11.62
#